data_AF-A0A356ILJ0-F1
#
_entry.id   AF-A0A356ILJ0-F1
#
_cell.length_a   1.000
_cell.length_b   1.000
_cell.length_c   1.000
_cell.angle_alpha   90.00
_cell.angle_beta   90.00
_cell.angle_gamma   90.00
#
_symmetry.space_group_name_H-M   'P 1'
#
loop_
_entity.id
_entity.type
_entity.pdbx_description
1 polymer ?
#
loop_
_entity_poly.entity_id
_entity_poly.type
_entity_poly.pdbx_seq_one_letter_code
_entity_poly.pdbx_strand_id
1 'polypeptide(L)'
;FAAEAVGGVAILLGIFTRQFALAMIPILLGATWAHLPNGWLFTNANGGWEYPLFLAFMSTALMLIGSGEYAIKPDSEETGAAAGNGMPTPGTLARG
;
A
#
# COMPACT_ATOMS: atom_id res chain seq x y z
N PHE A 1 12.68 -8.39 5.27
CA PHE A 1 12.96 -8.04 3.86
C PHE A 1 11.96 -8.63 2.87
N ALA A 2 11.80 -9.97 2.76
CA ALA A 2 10.97 -10.57 1.71
C ALA A 2 9.51 -10.07 1.68
N ALA A 3 8.86 -9.93 2.84
CA ALA A 3 7.50 -9.42 2.94
C ALA A 3 7.36 -7.95 2.49
N GLU A 4 8.36 -7.11 2.79
CA GLU A 4 8.41 -5.70 2.36
C GLU A 4 8.59 -5.59 0.84
N ALA A 5 9.47 -6.42 0.28
CA ALA A 5 9.71 -6.46 -1.16
C ALA A 5 8.45 -6.93 -1.91
N VAL A 6 7.82 -8.02 -1.46
CA VAL A 6 6.58 -8.53 -2.07
C VAL A 6 5.45 -7.52 -1.95
N GLY A 7 5.27 -6.93 -0.76
CA GLY A 7 4.23 -5.92 -0.55
C GLY A 7 4.43 -4.67 -1.40
N GLY A 8 5.66 -4.15 -1.47
CA GLY A 8 5.99 -3.01 -2.32
C GLY A 8 5.75 -3.29 -3.81
N VAL A 9 6.17 -4.46 -4.30
CA VAL A 9 5.92 -4.86 -5.70
C VAL A 9 4.43 -5.01 -5.97
N ALA A 10 3.66 -5.62 -5.07
CA ALA A 10 2.22 -5.77 -5.23
C ALA A 10 1.50 -4.42 -5.29
N ILE A 11 1.88 -3.47 -4.42
CA ILE A 11 1.37 -2.09 -4.45
C ILE A 11 1.70 -1.40 -5.79
N LEU A 12 2.95 -1.51 -6.27
CA LEU A 12 3.37 -0.89 -7.53
C LEU A 12 2.63 -1.45 -8.74
N LEU A 13 2.38 -2.75 -8.75
CA LEU A 13 1.61 -3.43 -9.80
C LEU A 13 0.10 -3.20 -9.68
N GLY A 14 -0.35 -2.55 -8.61
CA GLY A 14 -1.76 -2.34 -8.32
C GLY A 14 -2.49 -3.68 -8.10
N ILE A 15 -1.87 -4.61 -7.38
CA ILE A 15 -2.45 -5.91 -7.03
C ILE A 15 -2.81 -5.89 -5.55
N PHE A 16 -4.10 -5.90 -5.21
CA PHE A 16 -4.58 -5.81 -3.81
C PHE A 16 -3.96 -4.62 -3.06
N THR A 17 -4.01 -3.44 -3.69
CA THR A 17 -3.26 -2.26 -3.26
C THR A 17 -3.60 -1.89 -1.81
N ARG A 18 -4.88 -1.91 -1.45
CA ARG A 18 -5.34 -1.55 -0.10
C ARG A 18 -4.86 -2.52 0.96
N GLN A 19 -4.88 -3.83 0.67
CA GLN A 19 -4.52 -4.89 1.61
C GLN A 19 -3.02 -4.87 1.88
N PHE A 20 -2.20 -4.75 0.82
CA PHE A 20 -0.76 -4.65 0.98
C PHE A 20 -0.34 -3.32 1.61
N ALA A 21 -1.00 -2.22 1.27
CA ALA A 21 -0.76 -0.93 1.93
C ALA A 21 -1.09 -0.99 3.44
N LEU A 22 -2.22 -1.60 3.82
CA LEU A 22 -2.57 -1.84 5.22
C LEU A 22 -1.54 -2.74 5.93
N ALA A 23 -1.10 -3.81 5.28
CA ALA A 23 -0.09 -4.73 5.83
C ALA A 23 1.29 -4.08 6.02
N MET A 24 1.64 -3.10 5.19
CA MET A 24 2.90 -2.35 5.30
C MET A 24 2.93 -1.42 6.51
N ILE A 25 1.80 -0.86 6.95
CA ILE A 25 1.75 0.09 8.07
C ILE A 25 2.42 -0.46 9.36
N PRO A 26 2.03 -1.61 9.92
CA PRO A 26 2.66 -2.12 11.15
C PRO A 26 4.15 -2.46 10.95
N ILE A 27 4.55 -2.90 9.75
CA ILE A 27 5.95 -3.20 9.44
C ILE A 27 6.78 -1.92 9.45
N LEU A 28 6.30 -0.86 8.80
CA LEU A 28 6.97 0.43 8.70
C LEU A 28 6.99 1.19 10.03
N LEU A 29 5.95 1.05 10.86
CA LEU A 29 5.96 1.56 12.23
C LEU A 29 6.96 0.80 13.10
N GLY A 30 7.08 -0.52 12.94
CA GLY A 30 8.12 -1.33 13.59
C GLY A 30 9.53 -0.90 13.17
N ALA A 31 9.74 -0.64 11.87
CA ALA A 31 11.01 -0.11 11.35
C ALA A 31 11.29 1.30 11.90
N THR A 32 10.28 2.17 11.97
CA THR A 32 10.40 3.50 12.59
C THR A 32 10.90 3.37 14.04
N TRP A 33 10.29 2.49 14.82
CA TRP A 33 10.69 2.22 16.20
C TRP A 33 12.13 1.70 16.31
N ALA A 34 12.50 0.73 15.48
CA ALA A 34 13.83 0.13 15.47
C ALA A 34 14.94 1.14 15.11
N HIS A 35 14.62 2.16 14.31
CA HIS A 35 15.55 3.20 13.87
C HIS A 35 15.52 4.48 14.72
N LEU A 36 14.69 4.57 15.76
CA LEU A 36 14.67 5.72 16.68
C LEU A 36 16.06 6.10 17.22
N PRO A 37 16.92 5.15 17.66
CA PRO A 37 18.25 5.48 18.18
C PRO A 37 19.21 6.05 17.14
N ASN A 38 18.95 5.83 15.85
CA ASN A 38 19.80 6.30 14.75
C ASN A 38 19.56 7.78 14.41
N GLY A 39 18.59 8.43 15.06
CA GLY A 39 18.23 9.83 14.80
C GLY A 39 17.29 10.00 13.59
N TRP A 40 16.96 11.24 13.26
CA TRP A 40 15.95 11.58 12.25
C TRP A 40 16.36 11.17 10.83
N LEU A 41 17.48 11.71 10.31
CA LEU A 41 17.82 11.65 8.89
C LEU A 41 18.26 10.25 8.42
N PHE A 42 17.78 9.85 7.24
CA PHE A 42 18.19 8.59 6.59
C PHE A 42 19.70 8.52 6.26
N THR A 43 20.38 9.67 6.17
CA THR A 43 21.84 9.73 5.90
C THR A 43 22.71 9.36 7.11
N ASN A 44 22.12 9.18 8.31
CA ASN A 44 22.84 8.73 9.48
C ASN A 44 23.37 7.30 9.33
N ALA A 45 24.37 6.92 10.12
CA ALA A 45 24.84 5.54 10.18
C ALA A 45 23.67 4.59 10.52
N ASN A 46 23.51 3.52 9.74
CA ASN A 46 22.37 2.57 9.80
C ASN A 46 21.00 3.17 9.42
N GLY A 47 20.94 4.40 8.93
CA GLY A 47 19.72 5.09 8.51
C GLY A 47 18.82 5.53 9.67
N GLY A 48 18.34 6.77 9.63
CA GLY A 48 17.38 7.31 10.58
C GLY A 48 15.93 6.89 10.33
N TRP A 49 15.04 7.29 11.24
CA TRP A 49 13.63 6.88 11.26
C TRP A 49 12.69 7.72 10.38
N GLU A 50 13.17 8.81 9.77
CA GLU A 50 12.40 9.66 8.85
C GLU A 50 11.79 8.86 7.69
N TYR A 51 12.61 8.06 7.02
CA TYR A 51 12.20 7.32 5.82
C TYR A 51 11.11 6.27 6.08
N PRO A 52 11.24 5.33 7.05
CA PRO A 52 10.18 4.38 7.34
C PRO A 52 8.89 5.06 7.83
N LEU A 53 8.98 6.17 8.57
CA LEU A 53 7.78 6.92 8.98
C LEU A 53 7.08 7.56 7.78
N PHE A 54 7.84 8.19 6.88
CA PHE A 54 7.30 8.75 5.64
C PHE A 54 6.57 7.67 4.83
N LEU A 55 7.17 6.49 4.68
CA LEU A 55 6.55 5.36 3.99
C LEU A 55 5.27 4.89 4.69
N ALA A 56 5.18 4.95 6.03
CA ALA A 56 3.96 4.60 6.76
C ALA A 56 2.81 5.57 6.43
N PHE A 57 3.11 6.87 6.32
CA PHE A 57 2.13 7.87 5.87
C PHE A 57 1.70 7.63 4.42
N MET A 58 2.65 7.35 3.52
CA MET A 58 2.32 7.04 2.13
C MET A 58 1.48 5.76 2.01
N SER A 59 1.78 4.74 2.80
CA SER A 59 0.99 3.50 2.86
C SER A 59 -0.42 3.77 3.36
N THR A 60 -0.57 4.65 4.37
CA THR A 60 -1.89 5.08 4.84
C THR A 60 -2.67 5.80 3.73
N ALA A 61 -2.02 6.70 2.98
CA ALA A 61 -2.64 7.37 1.85
C ALA A 61 -3.09 6.37 0.77
N LEU A 62 -2.24 5.39 0.41
CA LEU A 62 -2.56 4.34 -0.55
C LEU A 62 -3.70 3.43 -0.08
N MET A 63 -3.74 3.09 1.22
CA MET A 63 -4.84 2.34 1.81
C MET A 63 -6.18 3.07 1.66
N LEU A 64 -6.19 4.40 1.73
CA LEU A 64 -7.39 5.22 1.57
C LEU A 64 -7.77 5.44 0.10
N ILE A 65 -6.79 5.77 -0.75
CA ILE A 65 -6.98 6.06 -2.19
C ILE A 65 -7.29 4.78 -2.98
N GLY A 66 -6.57 3.70 -2.70
CA GLY A 66 -6.63 2.45 -3.44
C GLY A 66 -5.79 2.41 -4.71
N SER A 67 -6.08 1.41 -5.55
CA SER A 67 -5.40 1.11 -6.81
C SER A 67 -5.62 2.19 -7.88
N GLY A 68 -4.57 2.54 -8.62
CA GLY A 68 -4.66 3.50 -9.74
C GLY A 68 -5.30 2.93 -11.02
N GLU A 69 -5.49 3.79 -12.03
CA GLU A 69 -6.14 3.45 -13.31
C GLU A 69 -5.46 2.30 -14.08
N TYR A 70 -4.15 2.11 -13.90
CA TYR A 70 -3.35 1.07 -14.54
C TYR A 70 -3.11 -0.16 -13.66
N ALA A 71 -3.91 -0.35 -12.62
CA ALA A 71 -3.79 -1.49 -11.72
C ALA A 71 -4.04 -2.81 -12.46
N ILE A 72 -3.16 -3.80 -12.23
CA ILE A 72 -3.36 -5.15 -12.75
C ILE A 72 -4.59 -5.81 -12.10
N LYS A 73 -4.90 -5.46 -10.84
CA LYS A 73 -6.12 -5.90 -10.16
C LYS A 73 -6.74 -4.73 -9.36
N PRO A 74 -7.74 -4.04 -9.93
CA PRO A 74 -8.40 -2.92 -9.25
C PRO A 74 -9.15 -3.32 -7.99
N ASP A 75 -9.14 -2.48 -6.96
CA ASP A 75 -9.85 -2.76 -5.69
C ASP A 75 -11.39 -2.79 -5.85
N SER A 76 -11.92 -2.18 -6.91
CA SER A 76 -13.35 -2.22 -7.24
C SER A 76 -13.83 -3.62 -7.64
N GLU A 77 -12.97 -4.41 -8.27
CA GLU A 77 -13.28 -5.80 -8.62
C GLU A 77 -13.37 -6.70 -7.38
N GLU A 78 -12.60 -6.39 -6.33
CA GLU A 78 -12.67 -7.11 -5.06
C GLU A 78 -14.00 -6.85 -4.34
N THR A 79 -14.47 -5.60 -4.33
CA THR A 79 -15.75 -5.26 -3.73
C THR A 79 -16.92 -5.91 -4.49
N GLY A 80 -16.83 -6.01 -5.82
CA GLY A 80 -17.81 -6.71 -6.65
C GLY A 80 -17.77 -8.25 -6.54
N ALA A 81 -16.60 -8.84 -6.30
CA ALA A 81 -16.47 -10.29 -6.11
C ALA A 81 -16.98 -10.76 -4.73
N ALA A 82 -16.88 -9.92 -3.70
CA ALA A 82 -17.45 -10.20 -2.38
C ALA A 82 -18.99 -10.03 -2.35
N ALA A 83 -19.52 -9.13 -3.19
CA ALA A 83 -20.95 -8.95 -3.41
C ALA A 83 -21.43 -9.90 -4.51
N GLY A 84 -21.62 -11.19 -4.20
CA GLY A 84 -22.11 -12.23 -5.11
C GLY A 84 -23.54 -12.01 -5.64
N ASN A 85 -23.77 -10.94 -6.40
CA ASN A 85 -24.91 -10.72 -7.28
C ASN A 85 -24.41 -9.87 -8.44
N GLY A 86 -24.51 -10.38 -9.66
CA GLY A 86 -24.00 -9.78 -10.91
C GLY A 86 -24.64 -8.45 -11.29
N MET A 87 -24.52 -7.44 -10.44
CA MET A 87 -24.85 -6.06 -10.75
C MET A 87 -23.57 -5.42 -11.30
N PRO A 88 -23.53 -5.02 -12.58
CA PRO A 88 -22.39 -4.31 -13.13
C PRO A 88 -22.18 -3.01 -12.34
N THR A 89 -20.96 -2.80 -11.86
CA THR A 89 -20.62 -1.56 -11.17
C THR A 89 -20.69 -0.40 -12.17
N PRO A 90 -21.11 0.81 -11.74
CA PRO A 90 -21.35 1.94 -12.64
C PRO A 90 -20.17 2.31 -13.55
N GLY A 91 -18.94 1.98 -13.16
CA GLY A 91 -17.73 2.26 -13.94
C GLY A 91 -17.55 1.41 -15.20
N THR A 92 -18.22 0.26 -15.30
CA THR A 92 -18.11 -0.64 -16.47
C THR A 92 -18.90 -0.11 -17.68
N LEU A 93 -19.94 0.70 -17.46
CA LEU A 93 -20.82 1.21 -18.51
C LEU A 93 -20.31 2.49 -19.21
N ALA A 94 -19.23 3.11 -18.71
CA ALA A 94 -18.70 4.36 -19.24
C ALA A 94 -17.60 4.19 -20.31
N ARG A 95 -17.28 2.95 -20.72
CA ARG A 95 -16.25 2.65 -21.73
C ARG A 95 -16.88 2.16 -23.04
N GLY A 96 -17.75 2.98 -23.64
CA GLY A 96 -18.31 2.81 -24.99
C GLY A 96 -17.85 3.93 -25.92
#